data_AF-A0A7J4G5H2-F1
#
_entry.id   AF-A0A7J4G5H2-F1
#
_cell.length_a   1.000
_cell.length_b   1.000
_cell.length_c   1.000
_cell.angle_alpha   90.00
_cell.angle_beta   90.00
_cell.angle_gamma   90.00
#
_symmetry.space_group_name_H-M   'P 1'
#
loop_
_entity.id
_entity.type
_entity.pdbx_description
1 polymer ?
#
loop_
_entity_poly.entity_id
_entity_poly.type
_entity_poly.pdbx_seq_one_letter_code
_entity_poly.pdbx_strand_id
1 'polypeptide(L)'
;MENNTLTKWITDLENFYYENLKYNVSISLRNLSISLNDSFHIQVSAIASINISKSNVAFLSKEKKLLERTSIEGFEDPFYLMNITHGLLSKKIIKFRYENFTELILLGNGSNGWCYSELTNDLQDIDKSKILVKNDISGNESLANEFCGVIFQTGNGTILTTTYLQSSTNVENLLSNYTKILLSGEKEKAWNISNFIDFVQGSYYINSSCGPSFFDRLEGKNYCSYCSTKVVGLESFINKNILVGVNLHVNIDPTNIDYLYANQTFGNYIGLDENTVGDEFYAFRIDNKSFSNYFK
;
A
#
# COMPACT_ATOMS: atom_id res chain seq x y z
N MET A 1 -25.85 4.12 -13.70
CA MET A 1 -26.54 4.00 -12.39
C MET A 1 -27.98 4.56 -12.40
N GLU A 2 -28.66 4.67 -13.56
CA GLU A 2 -29.95 5.38 -13.62
C GLU A 2 -31.13 4.65 -12.95
N ASN A 3 -30.98 3.36 -12.65
CA ASN A 3 -32.08 2.51 -12.20
C ASN A 3 -31.94 1.94 -10.79
N ASN A 4 -31.04 2.47 -9.98
CA ASN A 4 -30.69 1.90 -8.68
C ASN A 4 -30.39 2.99 -7.63
N THR A 5 -31.33 3.94 -7.48
CA THR A 5 -31.21 5.05 -6.54
C THR A 5 -32.02 4.77 -5.27
N LEU A 6 -31.58 5.33 -4.15
CA LEU A 6 -32.30 5.22 -2.87
C LEU A 6 -33.75 5.71 -2.99
N THR A 7 -33.98 6.77 -3.76
CA THR A 7 -35.32 7.29 -4.07
C THR A 7 -36.18 6.25 -4.78
N LYS A 8 -35.64 5.58 -5.80
CA LYS A 8 -36.38 4.54 -6.53
C LYS A 8 -36.74 3.38 -5.61
N TRP A 9 -35.80 2.91 -4.79
CA TRP A 9 -36.07 1.85 -3.80
C TRP A 9 -37.15 2.24 -2.79
N ILE A 10 -37.17 3.50 -2.34
CA ILE A 10 -38.22 4.01 -1.46
C ILE A 10 -39.57 3.98 -2.17
N THR A 11 -39.65 4.52 -3.39
CA THR A 11 -40.90 4.55 -4.18
C THR A 11 -41.40 3.14 -4.49
N ASP A 12 -40.52 2.22 -4.88
CA ASP A 12 -40.88 0.82 -5.17
C ASP A 12 -41.44 0.13 -3.91
N LEU A 13 -40.87 0.41 -2.74
CA LEU A 13 -41.35 -0.12 -1.47
C LEU A 13 -42.71 0.47 -1.06
N GLU A 14 -42.90 1.79 -1.20
CA GLU A 14 -44.19 2.45 -0.96
C GLU A 14 -45.30 1.89 -1.86
N ASN A 15 -45.00 1.74 -3.16
CA ASN A 15 -45.92 1.16 -4.15
C ASN A 15 -46.26 -0.29 -3.81
N PHE A 16 -45.27 -1.10 -3.43
CA PHE A 16 -45.50 -2.49 -3.03
C PHE A 16 -46.53 -2.59 -1.88
N TYR A 17 -46.39 -1.78 -0.83
CA TYR A 17 -47.32 -1.79 0.29
C TYR A 17 -48.72 -1.26 -0.07
N TYR A 18 -48.79 -0.23 -0.93
CA TYR A 18 -50.04 0.31 -1.41
C TYR A 18 -50.82 -0.70 -2.26
N GLU A 19 -50.15 -1.31 -3.24
CA GLU A 19 -50.79 -2.19 -4.22
C GLU A 19 -51.18 -3.54 -3.63
N ASN A 20 -50.28 -4.16 -2.84
CA ASN A 20 -50.46 -5.54 -2.36
C ASN A 20 -51.17 -5.62 -1.00
N LEU A 21 -50.89 -4.68 -0.09
CA LEU A 21 -51.36 -4.76 1.30
C LEU A 21 -52.39 -3.67 1.65
N LYS A 22 -52.63 -2.72 0.73
CA LYS A 22 -53.56 -1.59 0.90
C LYS A 22 -53.22 -0.71 2.11
N TYR A 23 -51.93 -0.55 2.39
CA TYR A 23 -51.41 0.42 3.35
C TYR A 23 -50.85 1.62 2.60
N ASN A 24 -51.19 2.83 3.04
CA ASN A 24 -50.52 4.05 2.59
C ASN A 24 -49.24 4.20 3.40
N VAL A 25 -48.12 3.85 2.80
CA VAL A 25 -46.78 4.02 3.37
C VAL A 25 -46.14 5.27 2.76
N SER A 26 -45.54 6.10 3.60
CA SER A 26 -44.72 7.23 3.17
C SER A 26 -43.42 7.24 3.96
N ILE A 27 -42.30 7.26 3.25
CA ILE A 27 -40.95 7.23 3.78
C ILE A 27 -40.24 8.49 3.29
N SER A 28 -39.74 9.29 4.22
CA SER A 28 -38.90 10.44 3.92
C SER A 28 -37.56 10.31 4.62
N LEU A 29 -36.49 10.69 3.92
CA LEU A 29 -35.15 10.78 4.48
C LEU A 29 -34.82 12.24 4.74
N ARG A 30 -34.40 12.56 5.95
CA ARG A 30 -33.92 13.87 6.36
C ARG A 30 -32.49 13.77 6.84
N ASN A 31 -31.75 14.88 6.79
CA ASN A 31 -30.38 14.97 7.28
C ASN A 31 -29.48 13.86 6.70
N LEU A 32 -29.65 13.55 5.41
CA LEU A 32 -28.77 12.61 4.71
C LEU A 32 -27.37 13.23 4.65
N SER A 33 -26.41 12.55 5.23
CA SER A 33 -25.00 12.92 5.17
C SER A 33 -24.16 11.71 4.79
N ILE A 34 -23.11 11.99 4.02
CA ILE A 34 -22.12 11.00 3.61
C ILE A 34 -20.77 11.53 4.07
N SER A 35 -20.01 10.71 4.80
CA SER A 35 -18.72 11.12 5.35
C SER A 35 -17.73 9.95 5.38
N LEU A 36 -16.45 10.26 5.48
CA LEU A 36 -15.41 9.26 5.77
C LEU A 36 -15.04 9.35 7.26
N ASN A 37 -15.11 8.22 7.96
CA ASN A 37 -14.59 8.13 9.33
C ASN A 37 -13.16 7.59 9.37
N ASP A 38 -12.82 6.76 8.40
CA ASP A 38 -11.48 6.25 8.13
C ASP A 38 -11.29 6.15 6.62
N SER A 39 -10.09 5.80 6.19
CA SER A 39 -9.70 5.81 4.78
C SER A 39 -10.44 4.79 3.91
N PHE A 40 -11.03 3.75 4.49
CA PHE A 40 -11.58 2.61 3.75
C PHE A 40 -13.09 2.45 3.88
N HIS A 41 -13.78 3.34 4.62
CA HIS A 41 -15.21 3.22 4.82
C HIS A 41 -15.95 4.54 4.64
N ILE A 42 -16.99 4.47 3.82
CA ILE A 42 -18.00 5.51 3.69
C ILE A 42 -19.07 5.26 4.75
N GLN A 43 -19.37 6.30 5.52
CA GLN A 43 -20.47 6.33 6.44
C GLN A 43 -21.63 7.14 5.84
N VAL A 44 -22.80 6.52 5.75
CA VAL A 44 -24.06 7.16 5.38
C VAL A 44 -24.91 7.29 6.63
N SER A 45 -25.33 8.50 6.96
CA SER A 45 -26.22 8.78 8.08
C SER A 45 -27.48 9.48 7.57
N ALA A 46 -28.65 9.07 8.03
CA ALA A 46 -29.92 9.73 7.71
C ALA A 46 -30.93 9.54 8.84
N ILE A 47 -31.96 10.37 8.87
CA ILE A 47 -33.16 10.14 9.69
C ILE A 47 -34.28 9.73 8.75
N ALA A 48 -34.74 8.49 8.86
CA ALA A 48 -35.90 7.99 8.14
C ALA A 48 -37.15 8.27 8.97
N SER A 49 -38.09 9.01 8.40
CA SER A 49 -39.44 9.20 8.93
C SER A 49 -40.40 8.34 8.11
N ILE A 50 -40.99 7.34 8.77
CA ILE A 50 -41.87 6.35 8.16
C ILE A 50 -43.27 6.55 8.72
N ASN A 51 -44.22 6.82 7.84
CA ASN A 51 -45.63 6.93 8.15
C ASN A 51 -46.37 5.80 7.48
N ILE A 52 -47.17 5.06 8.24
CA ILE A 52 -48.01 3.98 7.74
C ILE A 52 -49.44 4.30 8.16
N SER A 53 -50.36 4.30 7.21
CA SER A 53 -51.77 4.51 7.49
C SER A 53 -52.65 3.55 6.71
N LYS A 54 -53.77 3.18 7.33
CA LYS A 54 -54.88 2.48 6.67
C LYS A 54 -56.16 3.16 7.08
N SER A 55 -56.93 3.60 6.09
CA SER A 55 -58.15 4.39 6.30
C SER A 55 -59.06 3.70 7.30
N ASN A 56 -59.51 4.44 8.32
CA ASN A 56 -60.39 4.00 9.40
C ASN A 56 -59.87 2.84 10.28
N VAL A 57 -58.57 2.50 10.20
CA VAL A 57 -57.98 1.42 11.01
C VAL A 57 -56.92 1.96 11.96
N ALA A 58 -55.83 2.52 11.44
CA ALA A 58 -54.70 2.95 12.24
C ALA A 58 -53.78 3.91 11.48
N PHE A 59 -53.07 4.73 12.25
CA PHE A 59 -51.93 5.53 11.82
C PHE A 59 -50.74 5.24 12.74
N LEU A 60 -49.59 4.97 12.15
CA LEU A 60 -48.32 4.81 12.85
C LEU A 60 -47.29 5.74 12.21
N SER A 61 -46.59 6.51 13.04
CA SER A 61 -45.43 7.29 12.61
C SER A 61 -44.23 6.91 13.45
N LYS A 62 -43.09 6.72 12.80
CA LYS A 62 -41.84 6.42 13.47
C LYS A 62 -40.68 7.11 12.77
N GLU A 63 -39.83 7.74 13.57
CA GLU A 63 -38.52 8.19 13.13
C GLU A 63 -37.44 7.20 13.56
N LYS A 64 -36.50 6.91 12.65
CA LYS A 64 -35.37 6.04 12.91
C LYS A 64 -34.11 6.67 12.35
N LYS A 65 -33.08 6.81 13.19
CA LYS A 65 -31.74 7.13 12.73
C LYS A 65 -31.15 5.91 12.02
N LEU A 66 -30.72 6.11 10.79
CA LEU A 66 -29.97 5.15 9.98
C LEU A 66 -28.51 5.56 10.01
N LEU A 67 -27.64 4.58 10.26
CA LEU A 67 -26.20 4.75 10.23
C LEU A 67 -25.62 3.51 9.60
N GLU A 68 -25.18 3.62 8.35
CA GLU A 68 -24.62 2.52 7.60
C GLU A 68 -23.16 2.82 7.25
N ARG A 69 -22.33 1.78 7.33
CA ARG A 69 -20.91 1.85 7.06
C ARG A 69 -20.58 0.86 5.96
N THR A 70 -20.10 1.37 4.83
CA THR A 70 -19.80 0.56 3.64
C THR A 70 -18.31 0.65 3.35
N SER A 71 -17.68 -0.51 3.13
CA SER A 71 -16.28 -0.56 2.69
C SER A 71 -16.17 -0.12 1.24
N ILE A 72 -15.11 0.63 0.92
CA ILE A 72 -14.74 0.97 -0.46
C ILE A 72 -13.78 -0.07 -1.06
N GLU A 73 -13.40 -1.11 -0.32
CA GLU A 73 -12.56 -2.16 -0.87
C GLU A 73 -13.27 -2.85 -2.06
N GLY A 74 -12.51 -3.06 -3.14
CA GLY A 74 -13.02 -3.55 -4.41
C GLY A 74 -13.57 -2.47 -5.34
N PHE A 75 -13.77 -1.23 -4.87
CA PHE A 75 -14.13 -0.12 -5.75
C PHE A 75 -12.93 0.24 -6.64
N GLU A 76 -13.22 0.72 -7.83
CA GLU A 76 -12.19 1.30 -8.70
C GLU A 76 -11.68 2.61 -8.10
N ASP A 77 -10.37 2.87 -8.21
CA ASP A 77 -9.76 4.13 -7.85
C ASP A 77 -9.90 5.12 -9.02
N PRO A 78 -10.84 6.09 -8.92
CA PRO A 78 -11.09 7.05 -9.98
C PRO A 78 -9.89 7.96 -10.24
N PHE A 79 -9.06 8.22 -9.21
CA PHE A 79 -7.90 9.08 -9.36
C PHE A 79 -6.82 8.40 -10.19
N TYR A 80 -6.55 7.11 -9.92
CA TYR A 80 -5.62 6.33 -10.74
C TYR A 80 -6.10 6.25 -12.19
N LEU A 81 -7.39 5.96 -12.40
CA LEU A 81 -7.95 5.85 -13.75
C LEU A 81 -7.88 7.18 -14.51
N MET A 82 -8.31 8.28 -13.91
CA MET A 82 -8.50 9.55 -14.63
C MET A 82 -7.24 10.42 -14.65
N ASN A 83 -6.54 10.53 -13.52
CA ASN A 83 -5.44 11.48 -13.37
C ASN A 83 -4.08 10.88 -13.73
N ILE A 84 -3.91 9.56 -13.64
CA ILE A 84 -2.62 8.89 -13.89
C ILE A 84 -2.61 8.18 -15.25
N THR A 85 -3.67 7.45 -15.57
CA THR A 85 -3.68 6.57 -16.76
C THR A 85 -4.59 7.04 -17.89
N HIS A 86 -5.30 8.16 -17.68
CA HIS A 86 -6.20 8.77 -18.66
C HIS A 86 -7.23 7.80 -19.25
N GLY A 87 -7.75 6.89 -18.40
CA GLY A 87 -8.77 5.91 -18.76
C GLY A 87 -8.26 4.57 -19.28
N LEU A 88 -6.93 4.37 -19.38
CA LEU A 88 -6.37 3.14 -19.95
C LEU A 88 -6.29 1.97 -18.97
N LEU A 89 -6.06 2.27 -17.68
CA LEU A 89 -5.90 1.25 -16.65
C LEU A 89 -6.69 1.62 -15.40
N SER A 90 -7.42 0.64 -14.89
CA SER A 90 -8.07 0.75 -13.60
C SER A 90 -7.32 0.00 -12.52
N LYS A 91 -7.46 0.49 -11.30
CA LYS A 91 -6.88 -0.09 -10.09
C LYS A 91 -7.99 -0.20 -9.07
N LYS A 92 -8.14 -1.37 -8.45
CA LYS A 92 -9.11 -1.55 -7.36
C LYS A 92 -8.47 -1.16 -6.04
N ILE A 93 -9.25 -0.55 -5.17
CA ILE A 93 -8.85 -0.25 -3.81
C ILE A 93 -8.84 -1.56 -3.03
N ILE A 94 -7.66 -2.01 -2.63
CA ILE A 94 -7.46 -3.20 -1.80
C ILE A 94 -6.57 -2.79 -0.65
N LYS A 95 -7.01 -3.01 0.59
CA LYS A 95 -6.26 -2.62 1.76
C LYS A 95 -5.07 -3.56 1.97
N PHE A 96 -3.90 -3.00 2.28
CA PHE A 96 -2.75 -3.78 2.66
C PHE A 96 -2.99 -4.50 4.00
N ARG A 97 -2.66 -5.80 4.06
CA ARG A 97 -3.03 -6.68 5.19
C ARG A 97 -2.04 -6.69 6.34
N TYR A 98 -0.81 -6.24 6.12
CA TYR A 98 0.24 -6.27 7.13
C TYR A 98 0.40 -4.91 7.82
N GLU A 99 0.75 -4.93 9.10
CA GLU A 99 0.98 -3.70 9.88
C GLU A 99 2.35 -3.07 9.60
N ASN A 100 3.37 -3.90 9.30
CA ASN A 100 4.75 -3.46 9.06
C ASN A 100 5.19 -3.86 7.64
N PHE A 101 5.88 -2.94 6.97
CA PHE A 101 6.51 -3.15 5.67
C PHE A 101 7.86 -3.87 5.75
N THR A 102 8.61 -3.57 6.80
CA THR A 102 9.94 -4.11 7.03
C THR A 102 10.08 -4.65 8.44
N GLU A 103 10.84 -5.73 8.57
CA GLU A 103 11.22 -6.33 9.84
C GLU A 103 12.74 -6.34 9.94
N LEU A 104 13.29 -5.75 11.00
CA LEU A 104 14.72 -5.79 11.27
C LEU A 104 15.10 -7.21 11.72
N ILE A 105 16.01 -7.85 10.99
CA ILE A 105 16.49 -9.21 11.31
C ILE A 105 17.75 -9.13 12.16
N LEU A 106 18.71 -8.31 11.72
CA LEU A 106 20.07 -8.34 12.24
C LEU A 106 20.70 -6.95 12.30
N LEU A 107 21.49 -6.75 13.35
CA LEU A 107 22.40 -5.62 13.54
C LEU A 107 23.84 -6.14 13.59
N GLY A 108 24.78 -5.30 13.19
CA GLY A 108 26.20 -5.63 13.20
C GLY A 108 27.07 -4.40 12.98
N ASN A 109 28.31 -4.63 12.56
CA ASN A 109 29.21 -3.62 12.01
C ASN A 109 29.28 -3.85 10.50
N GLY A 110 28.93 -2.85 9.72
CA GLY A 110 28.85 -2.98 8.27
C GLY A 110 29.58 -1.87 7.54
N SER A 111 29.80 -2.06 6.24
CA SER A 111 30.24 -1.00 5.35
C SER A 111 29.75 -1.27 3.93
N ASN A 112 29.76 -0.20 3.13
CA ASN A 112 29.54 -0.16 1.70
C ASN A 112 28.10 -0.51 1.28
N GLY A 113 27.40 0.42 0.65
CA GLY A 113 26.22 0.14 -0.18
C GLY A 113 25.13 -0.75 0.45
N TRP A 114 24.38 -1.38 -0.45
CA TRP A 114 23.17 -2.15 -0.18
C TRP A 114 23.07 -3.31 -1.18
N CYS A 115 22.56 -4.47 -0.74
CA CYS A 115 22.14 -5.55 -1.63
C CYS A 115 20.81 -6.15 -1.14
N TYR A 116 19.87 -6.38 -2.06
CA TYR A 116 18.67 -7.19 -1.79
C TYR A 116 18.74 -8.44 -2.65
N SER A 117 18.96 -9.62 -2.07
CA SER A 117 19.05 -10.82 -2.90
C SER A 117 18.77 -12.08 -2.10
N GLU A 118 18.76 -13.21 -2.81
CA GLU A 118 18.68 -14.53 -2.19
C GLU A 118 19.91 -14.82 -1.33
N LEU A 119 19.71 -15.60 -0.29
CA LEU A 119 20.77 -16.04 0.61
C LEU A 119 21.43 -17.33 0.10
N THR A 120 22.74 -17.40 0.25
CA THR A 120 23.50 -18.65 0.05
C THR A 120 24.55 -18.80 1.15
N ASN A 121 24.79 -20.04 1.58
CA ASN A 121 25.89 -20.36 2.48
C ASN A 121 27.01 -21.12 1.76
N ASP A 122 26.97 -21.15 0.42
CA ASP A 122 27.99 -21.79 -0.40
C ASP A 122 28.92 -20.72 -0.98
N LEU A 123 30.19 -20.75 -0.57
CA LEU A 123 31.24 -19.88 -1.10
C LEU A 123 31.47 -20.10 -2.60
N GLN A 124 31.12 -21.29 -3.11
CA GLN A 124 31.29 -21.69 -4.50
C GLN A 124 30.01 -21.52 -5.34
N ASP A 125 28.96 -20.90 -4.79
CA ASP A 125 27.73 -20.63 -5.56
C ASP A 125 28.07 -19.87 -6.85
N ILE A 126 27.56 -20.36 -7.97
CA ILE A 126 27.82 -19.79 -9.29
C ILE A 126 27.10 -18.45 -9.46
N ASP A 127 26.00 -18.24 -8.74
CA ASP A 127 25.24 -17.00 -8.77
C ASP A 127 25.77 -16.02 -7.72
N LYS A 128 26.68 -15.15 -8.18
CA LYS A 128 27.30 -14.12 -7.37
C LYS A 128 26.39 -12.91 -7.10
N SER A 129 25.18 -12.88 -7.66
CA SER A 129 24.18 -11.86 -7.30
C SER A 129 23.58 -12.08 -5.90
N LYS A 130 23.81 -13.25 -5.28
CA LYS A 130 23.31 -13.60 -3.94
C LYS A 130 24.09 -12.95 -2.82
N ILE A 131 23.49 -12.95 -1.63
CA ILE A 131 24.14 -12.58 -0.37
C ILE A 131 24.73 -13.85 0.26
N LEU A 132 26.04 -13.86 0.44
CA LEU A 132 26.75 -14.94 1.14
C LEU A 132 26.54 -14.81 2.66
N VAL A 133 26.13 -15.88 3.30
CA VAL A 133 25.96 -15.99 4.75
C VAL A 133 26.92 -17.05 5.29
N LYS A 134 27.88 -16.65 6.12
CA LYS A 134 28.87 -17.57 6.71
C LYS A 134 29.28 -17.17 8.11
N ASN A 135 29.27 -18.11 9.06
CA ASN A 135 29.77 -17.82 10.40
C ASN A 135 31.28 -17.48 10.40
N ASP A 136 32.07 -18.06 9.50
CA ASP A 136 33.48 -17.74 9.37
C ASP A 136 33.87 -17.59 7.90
N ILE A 137 34.45 -16.43 7.55
CA ILE A 137 34.99 -16.15 6.22
C ILE A 137 36.52 -15.99 6.24
N SER A 138 37.18 -16.24 7.37
CA SER A 138 38.62 -16.04 7.53
C SER A 138 39.41 -16.80 6.47
N GLY A 139 40.25 -16.10 5.72
CA GLY A 139 41.04 -16.66 4.62
C GLY A 139 40.27 -16.87 3.31
N ASN A 140 38.98 -16.56 3.25
CA ASN A 140 38.11 -16.65 2.08
C ASN A 140 37.56 -15.29 1.64
N GLU A 141 38.12 -14.18 2.15
CA GLU A 141 37.63 -12.82 1.89
C GLU A 141 37.62 -12.47 0.39
N SER A 142 38.59 -12.99 -0.38
CA SER A 142 38.62 -12.80 -1.84
C SER A 142 37.43 -13.42 -2.55
N LEU A 143 37.00 -14.62 -2.15
CA LEU A 143 35.83 -15.29 -2.73
C LEU A 143 34.53 -14.63 -2.26
N ALA A 144 34.49 -14.21 -0.99
CA ALA A 144 33.36 -13.49 -0.42
C ALA A 144 33.09 -12.16 -1.15
N ASN A 145 34.15 -11.47 -1.60
CA ASN A 145 34.05 -10.22 -2.37
C ASN A 145 33.37 -10.35 -3.74
N GLU A 146 33.25 -11.56 -4.28
CA GLU A 146 32.55 -11.77 -5.55
C GLU A 146 31.04 -11.62 -5.41
N PHE A 147 30.48 -11.85 -4.22
CA PHE A 147 29.06 -11.78 -3.95
C PHE A 147 28.55 -10.34 -3.84
N CYS A 148 27.26 -10.11 -4.13
CA CYS A 148 26.64 -8.78 -3.99
C CYS A 148 26.69 -8.26 -2.54
N GLY A 149 26.76 -9.17 -1.56
CA GLY A 149 26.85 -8.84 -0.17
C GLY A 149 27.24 -10.03 0.69
N VAL A 150 27.81 -9.75 1.87
CA VAL A 150 28.31 -10.79 2.79
C VAL A 150 27.85 -10.53 4.21
N ILE A 151 27.24 -11.52 4.85
CA ILE A 151 26.89 -11.49 6.27
C ILE A 151 27.70 -12.57 6.99
N PHE A 152 28.46 -12.16 8.00
CA PHE A 152 29.36 -13.09 8.68
C PHE A 152 29.51 -12.83 10.18
N GLN A 153 30.03 -13.81 10.90
CA GLN A 153 30.31 -13.68 12.34
C GLN A 153 31.79 -13.39 12.61
N THR A 154 32.67 -14.20 12.01
CA THR A 154 34.12 -14.14 12.18
C THR A 154 34.81 -13.95 10.82
N GLY A 155 35.85 -13.12 10.79
CA GLY A 155 36.58 -12.76 9.58
C GLY A 155 37.00 -11.30 9.58
N ASN A 156 37.77 -10.88 8.59
CA ASN A 156 38.21 -9.49 8.48
C ASN A 156 37.39 -8.69 7.45
N GLY A 157 36.34 -8.02 7.93
CA GLY A 157 35.48 -7.17 7.10
C GLY A 157 36.20 -6.01 6.40
N THR A 158 37.33 -5.54 6.92
CA THR A 158 38.07 -4.41 6.31
C THR A 158 38.69 -4.73 4.94
N ILE A 159 38.80 -6.01 4.60
CA ILE A 159 39.29 -6.49 3.29
C ILE A 159 38.13 -6.58 2.28
N LEU A 160 36.88 -6.52 2.75
CA LEU A 160 35.73 -6.62 1.87
C LEU A 160 35.45 -5.30 1.16
N THR A 161 35.39 -5.36 -0.16
CA THR A 161 34.99 -4.25 -1.04
C THR A 161 33.51 -4.28 -1.38
N THR A 162 32.88 -5.45 -1.24
CA THR A 162 31.43 -5.61 -1.39
C THR A 162 30.67 -5.09 -0.15
N THR A 163 29.35 -5.02 -0.22
CA THR A 163 28.49 -4.71 0.91
C THR A 163 28.62 -5.80 1.97
N TYR A 164 28.84 -5.43 3.23
CA TYR A 164 28.92 -6.46 4.28
C TYR A 164 28.30 -6.06 5.61
N LEU A 165 28.01 -7.08 6.42
CA LEU A 165 27.62 -6.95 7.81
C LEU A 165 28.26 -8.05 8.67
N GLN A 166 29.08 -7.64 9.62
CA GLN A 166 29.64 -8.53 10.63
C GLN A 166 28.77 -8.49 11.89
N SER A 167 28.23 -9.62 12.33
CA SER A 167 27.44 -9.71 13.57
C SER A 167 28.09 -10.63 14.59
N SER A 168 27.85 -10.43 15.89
CA SER A 168 28.36 -11.32 16.94
C SER A 168 27.53 -12.61 17.11
N THR A 169 26.48 -12.78 16.32
CA THR A 169 25.53 -13.90 16.40
C THR A 169 25.85 -15.01 15.38
N ASN A 170 25.30 -16.21 15.58
CA ASN A 170 25.38 -17.29 14.59
C ASN A 170 24.47 -16.97 13.40
N VAL A 171 25.05 -16.36 12.36
CA VAL A 171 24.32 -15.81 11.22
C VAL A 171 23.71 -16.90 10.33
N GLU A 172 24.36 -18.06 10.18
CA GLU A 172 23.83 -19.15 9.36
C GLU A 172 22.56 -19.75 9.97
N ASN A 173 22.50 -19.91 11.30
CA ASN A 173 21.30 -20.40 11.97
C ASN A 173 20.20 -19.34 11.95
N LEU A 174 20.52 -18.09 12.32
CA LEU A 174 19.56 -17.00 12.37
C LEU A 174 18.87 -16.75 11.02
N LEU A 175 19.65 -16.83 9.93
CA LEU A 175 19.17 -16.52 8.58
C LEU A 175 18.63 -17.75 7.82
N SER A 176 18.66 -18.94 8.40
CA SER A 176 18.24 -20.19 7.75
C SER A 176 16.78 -20.21 7.27
N ASN A 177 15.91 -19.41 7.89
CA ASN A 177 14.49 -19.32 7.54
C ASN A 177 14.16 -18.21 6.54
N TYR A 178 15.15 -17.42 6.10
CA TYR A 178 14.94 -16.34 5.15
C TYR A 178 15.46 -16.74 3.78
N THR A 179 14.68 -16.44 2.75
CA THR A 179 15.07 -16.68 1.34
C THR A 179 15.76 -15.46 0.75
N LYS A 180 15.14 -14.27 0.91
CA LYS A 180 15.66 -12.98 0.46
C LYS A 180 15.65 -11.97 1.59
N ILE A 181 16.68 -11.13 1.66
CA ILE A 181 16.77 -10.03 2.63
C ILE A 181 17.37 -8.80 1.98
N LEU A 182 17.10 -7.62 2.56
CA LEU A 182 17.80 -6.39 2.26
C LEU A 182 18.95 -6.23 3.25
N LEU A 183 20.18 -6.26 2.75
CA LEU A 183 21.40 -5.96 3.48
C LEU A 183 21.81 -4.51 3.23
N SER A 184 22.10 -3.78 4.29
CA SER A 184 22.78 -2.48 4.24
C SER A 184 24.03 -2.51 5.08
N GLY A 185 25.17 -2.35 4.43
CA GLY A 185 26.42 -2.14 5.12
C GLY A 185 26.47 -0.76 5.78
N GLU A 186 26.04 0.28 5.08
CA GLU A 186 26.08 1.66 5.56
C GLU A 186 25.16 1.96 6.75
N LYS A 187 24.05 1.22 6.86
CA LYS A 187 23.14 1.30 8.02
C LYS A 187 23.41 0.20 9.04
N GLU A 188 24.38 -0.67 8.77
CA GLU A 188 24.79 -1.75 9.64
C GLU A 188 23.63 -2.68 10.05
N LYS A 189 22.76 -2.96 9.09
CA LYS A 189 21.46 -3.61 9.31
C LYS A 189 21.12 -4.57 8.17
N ALA A 190 20.37 -5.61 8.52
CA ALA A 190 19.68 -6.46 7.55
C ALA A 190 18.19 -6.59 7.89
N TRP A 191 17.33 -6.48 6.88
CA TRP A 191 15.88 -6.50 7.03
C TRP A 191 15.22 -7.53 6.13
N ASN A 192 14.10 -8.08 6.61
CA ASN A 192 13.11 -8.72 5.78
C ASN A 192 12.18 -7.63 5.24
N ILE A 193 12.14 -7.48 3.91
CA ILE A 193 11.28 -6.49 3.24
C ILE A 193 10.16 -7.16 2.43
N SER A 194 9.89 -8.45 2.63
CA SER A 194 8.91 -9.21 1.83
C SER A 194 7.51 -8.58 1.82
N ASN A 195 7.08 -8.02 2.97
CA ASN A 195 5.79 -7.32 3.07
C ASN A 195 5.78 -6.05 2.21
N PHE A 196 6.89 -5.31 2.16
CA PHE A 196 7.02 -4.16 1.27
C PHE A 196 6.98 -4.56 -0.21
N ILE A 197 7.62 -5.68 -0.58
CA ILE A 197 7.54 -6.20 -1.95
C ILE A 197 6.10 -6.53 -2.32
N ASP A 198 5.39 -7.28 -1.48
CA ASP A 198 3.97 -7.60 -1.65
C ASP A 198 3.13 -6.32 -1.75
N PHE A 199 3.41 -5.32 -0.91
CA PHE A 199 2.72 -4.03 -0.94
C PHE A 199 2.78 -3.36 -2.33
N VAL A 200 4.00 -3.25 -2.87
CA VAL A 200 4.26 -2.59 -4.15
C VAL A 200 3.70 -3.39 -5.31
N GLN A 201 3.95 -4.71 -5.35
CA GLN A 201 3.50 -5.58 -6.43
C GLN A 201 1.98 -5.75 -6.47
N GLY A 202 1.36 -5.97 -5.31
CA GLY A 202 -0.08 -6.08 -5.18
C GLY A 202 -0.80 -4.74 -5.34
N SER A 203 -0.07 -3.63 -5.48
CA SER A 203 -0.61 -2.29 -5.67
C SER A 203 -1.63 -1.93 -4.59
N TYR A 204 -1.38 -2.32 -3.35
CA TYR A 204 -2.32 -2.12 -2.25
C TYR A 204 -2.37 -0.67 -1.79
N TYR A 205 -3.34 -0.38 -0.93
CA TYR A 205 -3.55 0.92 -0.31
C TYR A 205 -3.32 0.86 1.20
N ILE A 206 -2.81 1.96 1.74
CA ILE A 206 -2.74 2.22 3.18
C ILE A 206 -3.47 3.50 3.55
N ASN A 207 -3.67 3.66 4.86
CA ASN A 207 -4.09 4.93 5.44
C ASN A 207 -3.00 5.97 5.23
N SER A 208 -3.38 7.18 4.83
CA SER A 208 -2.48 8.32 4.70
C SER A 208 -3.07 9.57 5.34
N SER A 209 -2.22 10.31 6.03
CA SER A 209 -2.54 11.64 6.57
C SER A 209 -2.30 12.76 5.55
N CYS A 210 -1.72 12.46 4.40
CA CYS A 210 -1.39 13.43 3.36
C CYS A 210 -2.06 13.12 2.02
N GLY A 211 -2.19 11.84 1.68
CA GLY A 211 -2.80 11.38 0.44
C GLY A 211 -4.31 11.69 0.35
N PRO A 212 -4.85 11.89 -0.86
CA PRO A 212 -6.25 12.25 -1.05
C PRO A 212 -7.18 11.16 -0.52
N SER A 213 -8.27 11.60 0.12
CA SER A 213 -9.35 10.71 0.56
C SER A 213 -10.12 10.11 -0.63
N PHE A 214 -10.98 9.13 -0.39
CA PHE A 214 -11.80 8.56 -1.47
C PHE A 214 -12.66 9.60 -2.20
N PHE A 215 -13.24 10.57 -1.48
CA PHE A 215 -14.00 11.66 -2.10
C PHE A 215 -13.11 12.66 -2.83
N ASP A 216 -11.94 13.00 -2.29
CA ASP A 216 -10.96 13.83 -2.99
C ASP A 216 -10.53 13.17 -4.31
N ARG A 217 -10.32 11.84 -4.31
CA ARG A 217 -9.99 11.05 -5.49
C ARG A 217 -11.10 11.08 -6.55
N LEU A 218 -12.38 10.99 -6.14
CA LEU A 218 -13.53 11.16 -7.04
C LEU A 218 -13.59 12.55 -7.69
N GLU A 219 -13.15 13.57 -6.96
CA GLU A 219 -13.07 14.94 -7.45
C GLU A 219 -11.77 15.23 -8.22
N GLY A 220 -10.90 14.23 -8.41
CA GLY A 220 -9.62 14.37 -9.11
C GLY A 220 -8.58 15.18 -8.33
N LYS A 221 -8.77 15.38 -7.02
CA LYS A 221 -7.81 16.07 -6.15
C LYS A 221 -6.68 15.13 -5.75
N ASN A 222 -5.47 15.67 -5.70
CA ASN A 222 -4.25 14.96 -5.33
C ASN A 222 -3.73 15.34 -3.93
N TYR A 223 -4.60 15.92 -3.10
CA TYR A 223 -4.32 16.29 -1.72
C TYR A 223 -5.52 15.94 -0.86
N CYS A 224 -5.30 15.74 0.44
CA CYS A 224 -6.39 15.46 1.36
C CYS A 224 -7.06 16.74 1.85
N SER A 225 -8.35 16.94 1.53
CA SER A 225 -9.10 18.11 1.99
C SER A 225 -9.46 18.03 3.49
N TYR A 226 -9.40 16.84 4.08
CA TYR A 226 -9.96 16.55 5.42
C TYR A 226 -8.94 15.99 6.43
N CYS A 227 -7.68 15.80 6.03
CA CYS A 227 -6.73 15.04 6.83
C CYS A 227 -6.14 15.80 8.04
N SER A 228 -6.39 17.10 8.14
CA SER A 228 -5.94 17.92 9.29
C SER A 228 -6.58 17.50 10.62
N THR A 229 -7.71 16.80 10.58
CA THR A 229 -8.46 16.41 11.78
C THR A 229 -8.62 14.89 11.93
N LYS A 230 -8.43 14.11 10.88
CA LYS A 230 -8.64 12.66 10.84
C LYS A 230 -7.77 11.99 9.77
N VAL A 231 -7.35 10.75 9.98
CA VAL A 231 -6.68 9.96 8.93
C VAL A 231 -7.75 9.29 8.05
N VAL A 232 -8.06 9.92 6.93
CA VAL A 232 -9.06 9.46 5.94
C VAL A 232 -8.50 9.39 4.52
N GLY A 233 -7.23 9.74 4.36
CA GLY A 233 -6.53 9.72 3.09
C GLY A 233 -6.09 8.31 2.71
N LEU A 234 -5.94 8.09 1.42
CA LEU A 234 -5.41 6.86 0.86
C LEU A 234 -4.07 7.14 0.19
N GLU A 235 -3.17 6.18 0.27
CA GLU A 235 -1.86 6.21 -0.39
C GLU A 235 -1.55 4.83 -0.96
N SER A 236 -0.98 4.82 -2.16
CA SER A 236 -0.58 3.61 -2.85
C SER A 236 0.61 3.85 -3.76
N PHE A 237 1.21 2.75 -4.24
CA PHE A 237 2.31 2.83 -5.22
C PHE A 237 1.81 2.75 -6.66
N ILE A 238 2.53 3.48 -7.51
CA ILE A 238 2.49 3.41 -8.96
C ILE A 238 3.60 2.48 -9.42
N ASN A 239 3.19 1.40 -10.06
CA ASN A 239 4.11 0.56 -10.79
C ASN A 239 4.34 1.16 -12.18
N LYS A 240 5.48 1.84 -12.34
CA LYS A 240 5.88 2.51 -13.58
C LYS A 240 6.07 1.53 -14.74
N ASN A 241 6.45 0.28 -14.48
CA ASN A 241 6.62 -0.74 -15.52
C ASN A 241 5.29 -1.12 -16.16
N ILE A 242 4.23 -1.21 -15.35
CA ILE A 242 2.88 -1.45 -15.87
C ILE A 242 2.45 -0.31 -16.81
N LEU A 243 2.76 0.94 -16.45
CA LEU A 243 2.46 2.09 -17.29
C LEU A 243 3.23 2.05 -18.62
N VAL A 244 4.54 1.80 -18.59
CA VAL A 244 5.35 1.63 -19.81
C VAL A 244 4.81 0.48 -20.67
N GLY A 245 4.44 -0.64 -20.06
CA GLY A 245 3.92 -1.82 -20.75
C GLY A 245 2.61 -1.57 -21.52
N VAL A 246 1.84 -0.54 -21.16
CA VAL A 246 0.64 -0.10 -21.90
C VAL A 246 0.89 1.14 -22.78
N ASN A 247 2.16 1.45 -23.08
CA ASN A 247 2.59 2.60 -23.86
C ASN A 247 2.19 3.97 -23.27
N LEU A 248 2.02 4.05 -21.94
CA LEU A 248 1.92 5.35 -21.27
C LEU A 248 3.31 5.96 -21.11
N HIS A 249 3.41 7.27 -21.37
CA HIS A 249 4.63 7.99 -21.09
C HIS A 249 4.85 8.05 -19.57
N VAL A 250 6.01 7.55 -19.13
CA VAL A 250 6.38 7.52 -17.71
C VAL A 250 7.48 8.53 -17.46
N ASN A 251 7.23 9.47 -16.54
CA ASN A 251 8.30 10.23 -15.94
C ASN A 251 8.99 9.38 -14.87
N ILE A 252 10.31 9.18 -15.01
CA ILE A 252 11.11 8.34 -14.12
C ILE A 252 11.47 9.05 -12.82
N ASP A 253 11.55 10.38 -12.82
CA ASP A 253 12.04 11.16 -11.69
C ASP A 253 11.06 11.31 -10.51
N PRO A 254 9.74 11.42 -10.72
CA PRO A 254 8.79 11.50 -9.63
C PRO A 254 8.78 10.25 -8.75
N THR A 255 8.37 10.43 -7.49
CA THR A 255 8.13 9.33 -6.54
C THR A 255 7.08 8.36 -7.07
N ASN A 256 7.12 7.11 -6.64
CA ASN A 256 6.13 6.09 -6.95
C ASN A 256 4.87 6.23 -6.10
N ILE A 257 4.79 7.17 -5.16
CA ILE A 257 3.56 7.42 -4.40
C ILE A 257 2.52 8.10 -5.29
N ASP A 258 1.34 7.50 -5.43
CA ASP A 258 0.32 7.86 -6.44
C ASP A 258 -0.02 9.34 -6.54
N TYR A 259 -0.43 9.97 -5.45
CA TYR A 259 -0.85 11.37 -5.43
C TYR A 259 0.33 12.35 -5.62
N LEU A 260 1.53 11.93 -5.25
CA LEU A 260 2.75 12.71 -5.44
C LEU A 260 3.33 12.54 -6.85
N TYR A 261 3.23 11.35 -7.43
CA TYR A 261 3.54 11.05 -8.82
C TYR A 261 2.71 11.93 -9.76
N ALA A 262 1.39 11.99 -9.53
CA ALA A 262 0.48 12.85 -10.27
C ALA A 262 0.84 14.34 -10.15
N ASN A 263 1.44 14.75 -9.02
CA ASN A 263 1.95 16.10 -8.79
C ASN A 263 3.36 16.34 -9.35
N GLN A 264 3.97 15.36 -10.03
CA GLN A 264 5.35 15.43 -10.51
C GLN A 264 6.36 15.73 -9.37
N THR A 265 6.07 15.25 -8.15
CA THR A 265 6.96 15.45 -7.00
C THR A 265 8.16 14.53 -7.12
N PHE A 266 9.37 15.11 -7.12
CA PHE A 266 10.62 14.35 -7.20
C PHE A 266 10.76 13.33 -6.08
N GLY A 267 11.14 12.10 -6.45
CA GLY A 267 11.54 11.04 -5.53
C GLY A 267 13.05 10.83 -5.56
N ASN A 268 13.59 10.31 -4.46
CA ASN A 268 14.98 9.87 -4.40
C ASN A 268 15.05 8.36 -4.64
N TYR A 269 16.16 7.92 -5.23
CA TYR A 269 16.54 6.51 -5.18
C TYR A 269 16.94 6.17 -3.75
N ILE A 270 16.35 5.11 -3.22
CA ILE A 270 16.51 4.71 -1.82
C ILE A 270 17.38 3.45 -1.67
N GLY A 271 18.32 3.26 -2.59
CA GLY A 271 19.30 2.16 -2.54
C GLY A 271 18.75 0.79 -2.94
N LEU A 272 17.49 0.73 -3.38
CA LEU A 272 16.93 -0.41 -4.11
C LEU A 272 17.17 -0.18 -5.59
N ASP A 273 18.43 -0.30 -6.01
CA ASP A 273 18.85 -0.09 -7.40
C ASP A 273 18.44 -1.26 -8.29
N GLU A 274 18.18 -0.98 -9.57
CA GLU A 274 17.78 -1.94 -10.62
C GLU A 274 18.68 -3.20 -10.67
N ASN A 275 19.97 -3.05 -10.36
CA ASN A 275 20.94 -4.14 -10.37
C ASN A 275 20.85 -5.09 -9.16
N THR A 276 20.18 -4.70 -8.07
CA THR A 276 20.11 -5.50 -6.84
C THR A 276 18.70 -6.04 -6.60
N VAL A 277 17.63 -5.29 -6.87
CA VAL A 277 16.24 -5.72 -6.62
C VAL A 277 15.56 -6.44 -7.79
N GLY A 278 16.21 -6.52 -8.96
CA GLY A 278 15.65 -7.09 -10.18
C GLY A 278 14.55 -6.23 -10.82
N ASP A 279 13.95 -6.73 -11.92
CA ASP A 279 12.95 -6.02 -12.73
C ASP A 279 11.70 -5.58 -11.92
N GLU A 280 11.46 -6.20 -10.77
CA GLU A 280 10.34 -5.94 -9.86
C GLU A 280 10.29 -4.49 -9.36
N PHE A 281 11.43 -3.77 -9.39
CA PHE A 281 11.59 -2.40 -8.87
C PHE A 281 12.16 -1.41 -9.88
N TYR A 282 12.08 -1.70 -11.17
CA TYR A 282 12.57 -0.78 -12.20
C TYR A 282 11.93 0.61 -12.03
N ALA A 283 12.78 1.63 -11.83
CA ALA A 283 12.42 3.03 -11.54
C ALA A 283 11.69 3.29 -10.20
N PHE A 284 11.99 2.50 -9.16
CA PHE A 284 11.44 2.72 -7.82
C PHE A 284 12.07 3.91 -7.08
N ARG A 285 11.25 4.90 -6.76
CA ARG A 285 11.63 6.11 -6.03
C ARG A 285 10.60 6.44 -4.97
N ILE A 286 11.05 6.89 -3.81
CA ILE A 286 10.19 7.43 -2.76
C ILE A 286 10.73 8.80 -2.36
N ASP A 287 9.85 9.74 -2.03
CA ASP A 287 10.26 11.03 -1.50
C ASP A 287 10.72 10.89 -0.03
N ASN A 288 11.63 11.78 0.40
CA ASN A 288 12.21 11.68 1.75
C ASN A 288 11.18 11.76 2.88
N LYS A 289 10.02 12.42 2.68
CA LYS A 289 9.03 12.57 3.75
C LYS A 289 8.25 11.28 3.96
N SER A 290 8.01 10.53 2.89
CA SER A 290 7.27 9.28 2.95
C SER A 290 8.13 8.07 3.29
N PHE A 291 9.46 8.18 3.16
CA PHE A 291 10.38 7.06 3.43
C PHE A 291 10.16 6.41 4.80
N SER A 292 9.99 7.21 5.85
CA SER A 292 9.77 6.72 7.22
C SER A 292 8.44 6.00 7.43
N ASN A 293 7.50 6.10 6.49
CA ASN A 293 6.26 5.34 6.54
C ASN A 293 6.51 3.86 6.23
N TYR A 294 7.54 3.57 5.44
CA TYR A 294 7.83 2.23 4.91
C TYR A 294 9.06 1.60 5.57
N PHE A 295 10.07 2.40 5.90
CA PHE A 295 11.35 1.92 6.42
C PHE A 295 11.65 2.56 7.78
N LYS A 296 12.00 1.72 8.77
CA LYS A 296 12.41 2.13 10.13
C LYS A 296 13.92 1.93 10.34
#